data_AF-A0A7C8M8Y0-F1
#
_entry.id   AF-A0A7C8M8Y0-F1
#
_cell.length_a   1.000
_cell.length_b   1.000
_cell.length_c   1.000
_cell.angle_alpha   90.00
_cell.angle_beta   90.00
_cell.angle_gamma   90.00
#
_symmetry.space_group_name_H-M   'P 1'
#
loop_
_entity.id
_entity.type
_entity.pdbx_description
1 polymer ?
#
loop_
_entity_poly.entity_id
_entity_poly.type
_entity_poly.pdbx_seq_one_letter_code
_entity_poly.pdbx_strand_id
1 'polypeptide(L)'
;MSHRMGRKFDRHGILRQRDPWEVARNVFDLALEFALLGYVDKATELYNLYETFASGCKSSWSPGLYFAWEATGLWPDSIPAEKRTEEYLSRLEVERILWKRDTHLSEEGLETLVAKATGGGRMDAWGNEQLHADDLTAAIDLALYMDKREKALDILQIFAENFQSTWVDLSKSRQAWRYLKHHALSRTIEVNEDKLEVFYKQVYATCKERLENGGVRVLADLPIKDLVQMCNDNTLKNAVWEEMDDVDPDNPPETVLHEGASAEQVKALEEKVNHGLPDDYKEFLSVTNGMDTVWNGFFSEPRFLSTDEVHIFDATEMQEIWEDASVEIGFVTNMSLKPKFPRMDRVIKINGGADDSKLIWFIEPELGVAFGAAFFAAMMQLPPEELAHVAKLQQYFHPDVKNEDQLPRVPGDYRGGHGE
;
A
#
# COMPACT_ATOMS: atom_id res chain seq x y z
N MET A 1 -0.48 -12.81 19.28
CA MET A 1 -0.48 -12.81 17.81
C MET A 1 0.18 -11.56 17.22
N SER A 2 -0.15 -10.33 17.65
CA SER A 2 0.43 -9.09 17.07
C SER A 2 1.96 -8.91 17.17
N HIS A 3 2.67 -9.65 18.03
CA HIS A 3 4.14 -9.54 18.15
C HIS A 3 4.91 -10.50 17.24
N ARG A 4 4.26 -11.55 16.69
CA ARG A 4 4.92 -12.61 15.90
C ARG A 4 4.65 -12.53 14.39
N MET A 5 3.81 -11.59 13.93
CA MET A 5 3.43 -11.45 12.52
C MET A 5 4.18 -10.32 11.79
N GLY A 6 5.09 -9.57 12.45
CA GLY A 6 5.82 -8.43 11.85
C GLY A 6 4.94 -7.23 11.49
N ARG A 7 3.64 -7.43 11.24
CA ARG A 7 2.60 -6.41 11.05
C ARG A 7 1.62 -6.48 12.21
N LYS A 8 1.47 -5.36 12.92
CA LYS A 8 0.41 -5.21 13.93
C LYS A 8 -0.82 -4.67 13.22
N PHE A 9 -1.95 -5.37 13.33
CA PHE A 9 -3.24 -4.82 12.90
C PHE A 9 -3.45 -3.46 13.58
N ASP A 10 -3.55 -2.42 12.76
CA ASP A 10 -3.81 -1.06 13.21
C ASP A 10 -5.11 -0.56 12.57
N ARG A 11 -6.18 -0.57 13.38
CA ARG A 11 -7.49 -0.07 12.96
C ARG A 11 -7.39 1.39 12.47
N HIS A 12 -6.61 2.23 13.15
CA HIS A 12 -6.52 3.64 12.78
C HIS A 12 -5.78 3.81 11.45
N GLY A 13 -4.67 3.11 11.27
CA GLY A 13 -3.94 3.07 10.00
C GLY A 13 -4.80 2.58 8.83
N ILE A 14 -5.53 1.48 8.99
CA ILE A 14 -6.40 0.94 7.93
C ILE A 14 -7.51 1.93 7.57
N LEU A 15 -8.20 2.50 8.55
CA LEU A 15 -9.28 3.46 8.29
C LEU A 15 -8.78 4.74 7.63
N ARG A 16 -7.53 5.16 7.88
CA ARG A 16 -6.94 6.37 7.28
C ARG A 16 -6.20 6.11 5.98
N GLN A 17 -5.94 4.85 5.63
CA GLN A 17 -5.21 4.50 4.42
C GLN A 17 -5.94 5.11 3.22
N ARG A 18 -5.24 5.89 2.39
CA ARG A 18 -5.83 6.59 1.25
C ARG A 18 -6.07 5.65 0.08
N ASP A 19 -5.17 4.70 -0.11
CA ASP A 19 -5.25 3.73 -1.18
C ASP A 19 -6.10 2.50 -0.78
N PRO A 20 -7.30 2.32 -1.36
CA PRO A 20 -8.14 1.16 -1.08
C PRO A 20 -7.54 -0.16 -1.59
N TRP A 21 -6.59 -0.15 -2.54
CA TRP A 21 -5.87 -1.37 -2.95
C TRP A 21 -4.97 -1.88 -1.85
N GLU A 22 -4.24 -0.98 -1.18
CA GLU A 22 -3.46 -1.35 0.00
C GLU A 22 -4.34 -1.98 1.08
N VAL A 23 -5.58 -1.50 1.24
CA VAL A 23 -6.55 -2.11 2.16
C VAL A 23 -6.97 -3.50 1.66
N ALA A 24 -7.35 -3.63 0.39
CA ALA A 24 -7.77 -4.91 -0.19
C ALA A 24 -6.65 -5.96 -0.14
N ARG A 25 -5.42 -5.59 -0.51
CA ARG A 25 -4.22 -6.44 -0.41
C ARG A 25 -4.00 -6.91 1.02
N ASN A 26 -4.13 -6.01 2.01
CA ASN A 26 -4.06 -6.38 3.41
C ASN A 26 -5.18 -7.35 3.83
N VAL A 27 -6.40 -7.21 3.30
CA VAL A 27 -7.50 -8.18 3.53
C VAL A 27 -7.12 -9.56 2.99
N PHE A 28 -6.54 -9.63 1.79
CA PHE A 28 -6.08 -10.88 1.19
C PHE A 28 -4.96 -11.55 2.01
N ASP A 29 -3.96 -10.78 2.43
CA ASP A 29 -2.87 -11.26 3.29
C ASP A 29 -3.44 -11.83 4.61
N LEU A 30 -4.35 -11.10 5.26
CA LEU A 30 -5.02 -11.57 6.48
C LEU A 30 -5.86 -12.82 6.23
N ALA A 31 -6.59 -12.91 5.11
CA ALA A 31 -7.32 -14.12 4.73
C ALA A 31 -6.39 -15.32 4.66
N LEU A 32 -5.23 -15.16 4.03
CA LEU A 32 -4.24 -16.23 3.91
C LEU A 32 -3.64 -16.63 5.28
N GLU A 33 -3.37 -15.67 6.16
CA GLU A 33 -2.94 -15.94 7.54
C GLU A 33 -3.98 -16.74 8.34
N PHE A 34 -5.26 -16.36 8.28
CA PHE A 34 -6.35 -17.12 8.91
C PHE A 34 -6.44 -18.55 8.35
N ALA A 35 -6.29 -18.71 7.04
CA ALA A 35 -6.29 -20.01 6.40
C ALA A 35 -5.11 -20.89 6.88
N LEU A 36 -3.90 -20.34 6.97
CA LEU A 36 -2.71 -21.06 7.46
C LEU A 36 -2.90 -21.55 8.90
N LEU A 37 -3.66 -20.83 9.71
CA LEU A 37 -4.04 -21.23 11.07
C LEU A 37 -5.19 -22.25 11.12
N GLY A 38 -5.75 -22.62 9.97
CA GLY A 38 -6.83 -23.60 9.83
C GLY A 38 -8.24 -23.02 9.80
N TYR A 39 -8.40 -21.70 9.89
CA TYR A 39 -9.72 -21.03 9.88
C TYR A 39 -10.13 -20.65 8.46
N VAL A 40 -10.30 -21.67 7.62
CA VAL A 40 -10.59 -21.51 6.18
C VAL A 40 -11.96 -20.88 5.92
N ASP A 41 -12.93 -21.10 6.82
CA ASP A 41 -14.23 -20.41 6.82
C ASP A 41 -14.04 -18.88 6.91
N LYS A 42 -13.29 -18.40 7.91
CA LYS A 42 -13.01 -16.97 8.13
C LYS A 42 -12.19 -16.38 7.01
N ALA A 43 -11.20 -17.12 6.52
CA ALA A 43 -10.41 -16.75 5.36
C ALA A 43 -11.29 -16.54 4.12
N THR A 44 -12.28 -17.42 3.91
CA THR A 44 -13.20 -17.32 2.77
C THR A 44 -14.09 -16.08 2.89
N GLU A 45 -14.56 -15.72 4.09
CA GLU A 45 -15.31 -14.48 4.29
C GLU A 45 -14.47 -13.23 4.01
N LEU A 46 -13.21 -13.20 4.44
CA LEU A 46 -12.27 -12.11 4.12
C LEU A 46 -11.95 -12.06 2.62
N TYR A 47 -11.76 -13.22 1.98
CA TYR A 47 -11.57 -13.29 0.54
C TYR A 47 -12.78 -12.75 -0.23
N ASN A 48 -14.00 -13.08 0.20
CA ASN A 48 -15.22 -12.54 -0.41
C ASN A 48 -15.28 -11.02 -0.28
N LEU A 49 -14.89 -10.46 0.88
CA LEU A 49 -14.76 -9.01 1.07
C LEU A 49 -13.71 -8.43 0.11
N TYR A 50 -12.53 -9.04 0.00
CA TYR A 50 -11.51 -8.66 -0.97
C TYR A 50 -12.08 -8.65 -2.41
N GLU A 51 -12.76 -9.72 -2.82
CA GLU A 51 -13.35 -9.85 -4.16
C GLU A 51 -14.39 -8.77 -4.47
N THR A 52 -15.17 -8.31 -3.49
CA THR A 52 -16.13 -7.22 -3.74
C THR A 52 -15.47 -5.94 -4.26
N PHE A 53 -14.19 -5.74 -3.91
CA PHE A 53 -13.38 -4.62 -4.36
C PHE A 53 -12.46 -5.00 -5.53
N ALA A 54 -11.74 -6.11 -5.41
CA ALA A 54 -10.68 -6.50 -6.32
C ALA A 54 -11.14 -7.30 -7.54
N SER A 55 -12.45 -7.60 -7.68
CA SER A 55 -12.98 -8.31 -8.83
C SER A 55 -12.67 -7.56 -10.14
N GLY A 56 -11.69 -8.10 -10.89
CA GLY A 56 -11.15 -7.54 -12.13
C GLY A 56 -9.72 -7.02 -12.02
N CYS A 57 -9.22 -6.75 -10.81
CA CYS A 57 -7.84 -6.35 -10.56
C CYS A 57 -6.90 -7.54 -10.76
N LYS A 58 -5.75 -7.31 -11.40
CA LYS A 58 -4.80 -8.38 -11.79
C LYS A 58 -3.74 -8.71 -10.72
N SER A 59 -3.82 -8.23 -9.48
CA SER A 59 -2.59 -7.92 -8.69
C SER A 59 -2.37 -8.59 -7.32
N SER A 60 -3.08 -9.66 -6.93
CA SER A 60 -2.57 -10.48 -5.81
C SER A 60 -2.87 -11.95 -6.01
N TRP A 61 -1.87 -12.68 -6.49
CA TRP A 61 -1.97 -14.12 -6.70
C TRP A 61 -1.09 -14.84 -5.68
N SER A 62 -1.70 -15.41 -4.65
CA SER A 62 -1.11 -16.52 -3.90
C SER A 62 -1.96 -17.77 -4.16
N PRO A 63 -1.35 -18.90 -4.54
CA PRO A 63 -2.08 -20.15 -4.73
C PRO A 63 -2.57 -20.75 -3.41
N GLY A 64 -2.08 -20.26 -2.26
CA GLY A 64 -2.37 -20.84 -0.95
C GLY A 64 -3.86 -20.95 -0.61
N LEU A 65 -4.67 -19.94 -0.92
CA LEU A 65 -6.12 -20.01 -0.68
C LEU A 65 -6.80 -21.10 -1.54
N TYR A 66 -6.36 -21.31 -2.79
CA TYR A 66 -6.88 -22.38 -3.63
C TYR A 66 -6.62 -23.76 -3.02
N PHE A 67 -5.43 -23.97 -2.47
CA PHE A 67 -5.09 -25.21 -1.77
C PHE A 67 -5.87 -25.36 -0.45
N ALA A 68 -6.13 -24.27 0.28
CA ALA A 68 -6.96 -24.27 1.48
C ALA A 68 -8.41 -24.69 1.17
N TRP A 69 -9.01 -24.14 0.12
CA TRP A 69 -10.36 -24.47 -0.33
C TRP A 69 -10.46 -25.89 -0.87
N GLU A 70 -9.45 -26.35 -1.60
CA GLU A 70 -9.36 -27.75 -2.01
C GLU A 70 -9.37 -28.67 -0.78
N ALA A 71 -8.54 -28.37 0.21
CA ALA A 71 -8.33 -29.24 1.35
C ALA A 71 -9.57 -29.34 2.28
N THR A 72 -10.44 -28.31 2.28
CA THR A 72 -11.65 -28.23 3.11
C THR A 72 -12.96 -28.41 2.35
N GLY A 73 -12.97 -28.20 1.04
CA GLY A 73 -14.17 -28.10 0.21
C GLY A 73 -14.90 -26.76 0.29
N LEU A 74 -14.39 -25.79 1.07
CA LEU A 74 -15.03 -24.48 1.32
C LEU A 74 -14.73 -23.47 0.19
N TRP A 75 -15.03 -23.82 -1.05
CA TRP A 75 -14.79 -22.95 -2.20
C TRP A 75 -15.70 -21.72 -2.19
N PRO A 76 -15.17 -20.51 -2.49
CA PRO A 76 -16.00 -19.35 -2.75
C PRO A 76 -16.82 -19.54 -4.04
N ASP A 77 -18.02 -18.97 -4.08
CA ASP A 77 -18.88 -19.01 -5.27
C ASP A 77 -18.26 -18.28 -6.47
N SER A 78 -17.41 -17.28 -6.22
CA SER A 78 -16.70 -16.53 -7.26
C SER A 78 -15.64 -17.36 -8.00
N ILE A 79 -15.18 -18.48 -7.43
CA ILE A 79 -14.19 -19.35 -8.06
C ILE A 79 -14.90 -20.36 -8.97
N PRO A 80 -14.74 -20.30 -10.31
CA PRO A 80 -15.49 -21.16 -11.21
C PRO A 80 -14.96 -22.61 -11.19
N ALA A 81 -15.80 -23.56 -11.59
CA ALA A 81 -15.55 -25.00 -11.43
C ALA A 81 -14.28 -25.47 -12.15
N GLU A 82 -13.93 -24.88 -13.30
CA GLU A 82 -12.71 -25.18 -14.05
C GLU A 82 -11.43 -24.91 -13.26
N LYS A 83 -11.47 -23.95 -12.32
CA LYS A 83 -10.35 -23.63 -11.43
C LYS A 83 -10.28 -24.50 -10.17
N ARG A 84 -11.26 -25.39 -9.97
CA ARG A 84 -11.33 -26.32 -8.83
C ARG A 84 -10.79 -27.72 -9.18
N THR A 85 -10.28 -27.89 -10.40
CA THR A 85 -9.82 -29.19 -10.93
C THR A 85 -8.40 -29.50 -10.48
N GLU A 86 -8.08 -30.80 -10.39
CA GLU A 86 -6.72 -31.28 -10.10
C GLU A 86 -5.70 -30.68 -11.08
N GLU A 87 -6.01 -30.68 -12.37
CA GLU A 87 -5.14 -30.13 -13.41
C GLU A 87 -4.90 -28.62 -13.24
N TYR A 88 -5.90 -27.85 -12.83
CA TYR A 88 -5.70 -26.43 -12.51
C TYR A 88 -4.78 -26.27 -11.30
N LEU A 89 -5.05 -27.00 -10.22
CA LEU A 89 -4.30 -26.89 -8.97
C LEU A 89 -2.85 -27.33 -9.12
N SER A 90 -2.57 -28.38 -9.88
CA SER A 90 -1.20 -28.81 -10.19
C SER A 90 -0.39 -27.74 -10.93
N ARG A 91 -1.02 -26.88 -11.74
CA ARG A 91 -0.34 -25.75 -12.40
C ARG A 91 -0.02 -24.60 -11.45
N LEU A 92 -0.67 -24.55 -10.29
CA LEU A 92 -0.38 -23.54 -9.28
C LEU A 92 0.75 -23.97 -8.32
N GLU A 93 1.12 -25.25 -8.34
CA GLU A 93 2.21 -25.77 -7.52
C GLU A 93 3.55 -25.19 -7.97
N VAL A 94 4.39 -24.84 -6.99
CA VAL A 94 5.69 -24.23 -7.28
C VAL A 94 6.68 -25.30 -7.75
N GLU A 95 7.10 -25.24 -9.01
CA GLU A 95 8.02 -26.20 -9.63
C GLU A 95 9.27 -26.46 -8.80
N ARG A 96 9.83 -25.41 -8.17
CA ARG A 96 11.02 -25.52 -7.32
C ARG A 96 10.78 -26.38 -6.08
N ILE A 97 9.59 -26.35 -5.49
CA ILE A 97 9.22 -27.20 -4.34
C ILE A 97 9.15 -28.66 -4.80
N LEU A 98 8.47 -28.91 -5.92
CA LEU A 98 8.32 -30.25 -6.50
C LEU A 98 9.67 -30.86 -6.88
N TRP A 99 10.53 -30.09 -7.55
CA TRP A 99 11.88 -30.50 -7.91
C TRP A 99 12.74 -30.86 -6.69
N LYS A 100 12.68 -30.06 -5.61
CA LYS A 100 13.41 -30.37 -4.36
C LYS A 100 12.89 -31.65 -3.71
N ARG A 101 11.57 -31.85 -3.66
CA ARG A 101 10.97 -33.08 -3.14
C ARG A 101 11.48 -34.31 -3.90
N ASP A 102 11.44 -34.26 -5.23
CA ASP A 102 11.81 -35.40 -6.07
C ASP A 102 13.32 -35.70 -6.00
N THR A 103 14.16 -34.67 -5.90
CA THR A 103 15.63 -34.83 -5.79
C THR A 103 16.11 -35.26 -4.41
N HIS A 104 15.31 -35.05 -3.36
CA HIS A 104 15.66 -35.36 -1.98
C HIS A 104 14.77 -36.45 -1.38
N LEU A 105 14.17 -37.33 -2.20
CA LEU A 105 13.22 -38.37 -1.78
C LEU A 105 13.87 -39.51 -0.95
N SER A 106 14.41 -39.17 0.22
CA SER A 106 15.01 -40.05 1.21
C SER A 106 15.03 -39.35 2.57
N GLU A 107 15.24 -40.11 3.66
CA GLU A 107 15.38 -39.52 5.00
C GLU A 107 16.60 -38.59 5.07
N GLU A 108 17.73 -38.99 4.48
CA GLU A 108 18.95 -38.17 4.41
C GLU A 108 18.71 -36.89 3.61
N GLY A 109 17.95 -36.95 2.52
CA GLY A 109 17.57 -35.79 1.72
C GLY A 109 16.69 -34.82 2.51
N LEU A 110 15.72 -35.32 3.28
CA LEU A 110 14.89 -34.51 4.16
C LEU A 110 15.72 -33.80 5.24
N GLU A 111 16.61 -34.51 5.94
CA GLU A 111 17.50 -33.91 6.93
C GLU A 111 18.41 -32.85 6.29
N THR A 112 18.90 -33.10 5.07
CA THR A 112 19.70 -32.13 4.32
C THR A 112 18.92 -30.86 4.01
N LEU A 113 17.65 -30.98 3.59
CA LEU A 113 16.79 -29.82 3.34
C LEU A 113 16.52 -29.01 4.62
N VAL A 114 16.25 -29.68 5.74
CA VAL A 114 16.03 -29.02 7.04
C VAL A 114 17.30 -28.31 7.49
N ALA A 115 18.46 -28.97 7.45
CA ALA A 115 19.74 -28.38 7.85
C ALA A 115 20.14 -27.19 6.97
N LYS A 116 19.87 -27.28 5.67
CA LYS A 116 20.09 -26.17 4.75
C LYS A 116 19.13 -25.02 5.03
N ALA A 117 17.86 -25.32 5.29
CA ALA A 117 16.83 -24.32 5.59
C ALA A 117 17.15 -23.51 6.85
N THR A 118 17.66 -24.17 7.90
CA THR A 118 18.03 -23.53 9.17
C THR A 118 19.47 -22.99 9.21
N GLY A 119 20.23 -23.19 8.14
CA GLY A 119 21.43 -22.41 7.83
C GLY A 119 22.62 -22.55 8.78
N GLY A 120 22.57 -23.42 9.79
CA GLY A 120 23.68 -23.61 10.75
C GLY A 120 24.33 -22.31 11.21
N GLY A 121 23.54 -21.31 11.63
CA GLY A 121 24.06 -20.06 12.21
C GLY A 121 24.60 -19.01 11.22
N ARG A 122 24.20 -19.02 9.94
CA ARG A 122 24.47 -17.87 9.05
C ARG A 122 23.66 -16.66 9.48
N MET A 123 24.36 -15.58 9.82
CA MET A 123 23.76 -14.31 10.20
C MET A 123 23.67 -13.36 8.99
N ASP A 124 22.60 -12.58 8.89
CA ASP A 124 22.52 -11.45 7.97
C ASP A 124 23.42 -10.28 8.43
N ALA A 125 23.46 -9.19 7.65
CA ALA A 125 24.26 -8.00 7.95
C ALA A 125 23.87 -7.32 9.29
N TRP A 126 22.76 -7.72 9.89
CA TRP A 126 22.19 -7.19 11.12
C TRP A 126 22.24 -8.20 12.28
N GLY A 127 22.87 -9.37 12.08
CA GLY A 127 23.06 -10.36 13.14
C GLY A 127 21.87 -11.30 13.36
N ASN A 128 20.92 -11.41 12.43
CA ASN A 128 19.79 -12.34 12.51
C ASN A 128 20.08 -13.62 11.73
N GLU A 129 19.64 -14.78 12.24
CA GLU A 129 19.78 -16.05 11.53
C GLU A 129 18.99 -16.03 10.21
N GLN A 130 19.69 -16.28 9.09
CA GLN A 130 19.07 -16.41 7.78
C GLN A 130 18.42 -17.78 7.65
N LEU A 131 17.09 -17.78 7.64
CA LEU A 131 16.29 -18.94 7.32
C LEU A 131 15.91 -18.97 5.84
N HIS A 132 16.20 -20.07 5.16
CA HIS A 132 15.82 -20.26 3.75
C HIS A 132 14.40 -20.85 3.66
N ALA A 133 13.39 -19.98 3.69
CA ALA A 133 11.98 -20.37 3.73
C ALA A 133 11.53 -21.28 2.57
N ASP A 134 12.10 -21.11 1.37
CA ASP A 134 11.88 -22.00 0.22
C ASP A 134 12.42 -23.43 0.44
N ASP A 135 13.54 -23.59 1.16
CA ASP A 135 14.07 -24.90 1.52
C ASP A 135 13.23 -25.52 2.66
N LEU A 136 12.79 -24.71 3.62
CA LEU A 136 11.91 -25.16 4.71
C LEU A 136 10.54 -25.64 4.20
N THR A 137 9.98 -24.93 3.21
CA THR A 137 8.71 -25.29 2.57
C THR A 137 8.83 -26.61 1.80
N ALA A 138 9.94 -26.82 1.09
CA ALA A 138 10.19 -28.11 0.45
C ALA A 138 10.40 -29.24 1.45
N ALA A 139 11.02 -28.95 2.61
CA ALA A 139 11.21 -29.94 3.67
C ALA A 139 9.88 -30.40 4.27
N ILE A 140 8.95 -29.48 4.60
CA ILE A 140 7.62 -29.87 5.11
C ILE A 140 6.79 -30.60 4.04
N ASP A 141 6.87 -30.18 2.77
CA ASP A 141 6.19 -30.87 1.66
C ASP A 141 6.68 -32.32 1.52
N LEU A 142 8.00 -32.52 1.52
CA LEU A 142 8.63 -33.84 1.44
C LEU A 142 8.31 -34.70 2.67
N ALA A 143 8.39 -34.15 3.88
CA ALA A 143 8.06 -34.88 5.11
C ALA A 143 6.62 -35.41 5.07
N LEU A 144 5.68 -34.57 4.62
CA LEU A 144 4.28 -34.95 4.46
C LEU A 144 4.08 -35.97 3.32
N TYR A 145 4.79 -35.81 2.20
CA TYR A 145 4.78 -36.76 1.08
C TYR A 145 5.27 -38.16 1.51
N MET A 146 6.26 -38.22 2.40
CA MET A 146 6.81 -39.47 2.95
C MET A 146 6.03 -40.01 4.17
N ASP A 147 4.90 -39.40 4.55
CA ASP A 147 4.11 -39.69 5.77
C ASP A 147 4.93 -39.62 7.08
N LYS A 148 5.96 -38.77 7.12
CA LYS A 148 6.81 -38.51 8.30
C LYS A 148 6.19 -37.43 9.18
N ARG A 149 5.07 -37.77 9.81
CA ARG A 149 4.20 -36.81 10.53
C ARG A 149 4.89 -36.06 11.66
N GLU A 150 5.67 -36.77 12.48
CA GLU A 150 6.39 -36.17 13.61
C GLU A 150 7.40 -35.14 13.10
N LYS A 151 8.19 -35.51 12.08
CA LYS A 151 9.14 -34.60 11.45
C LYS A 151 8.46 -33.39 10.81
N ALA A 152 7.29 -33.57 10.20
CA ALA A 152 6.52 -32.46 9.65
C ALA A 152 6.06 -31.47 10.75
N LEU A 153 5.72 -31.96 11.95
CA LEU A 153 5.40 -31.11 13.10
C LEU A 153 6.64 -30.37 13.62
N ASP A 154 7.80 -31.03 13.67
CA ASP A 154 9.06 -30.36 14.03
C ASP A 154 9.40 -29.23 13.05
N ILE A 155 9.20 -29.45 11.75
CA ILE A 155 9.41 -28.42 10.73
C ILE A 155 8.37 -27.30 10.86
N LEU A 156 7.11 -27.64 11.17
CA LEU A 156 6.05 -26.66 11.40
C LEU A 156 6.34 -25.78 12.64
N GLN A 157 7.00 -26.32 13.66
CA GLN A 157 7.47 -25.55 14.81
C GLN A 157 8.49 -24.47 14.38
N ILE A 158 9.39 -24.79 13.45
CA ILE A 158 10.35 -23.80 12.90
C ILE A 158 9.60 -22.67 12.18
N PHE A 159 8.56 -23.01 11.39
CA PHE A 159 7.67 -22.01 10.78
C PHE A 159 6.96 -21.15 11.85
N ALA A 160 6.44 -21.77 12.90
CA ALA A 160 5.76 -21.08 13.99
C ALA A 160 6.67 -20.07 14.73
N GLU A 161 7.94 -20.41 14.93
CA GLU A 161 8.94 -19.55 15.56
C GLU A 161 9.36 -18.38 14.65
N ASN A 162 9.33 -18.59 13.34
CA ASN A 162 9.74 -17.63 12.32
C ASN A 162 8.56 -17.13 11.48
N PHE A 163 7.35 -17.13 12.05
CA PHE A 163 6.12 -16.98 11.25
C PHE A 163 6.12 -15.68 10.44
N GLN A 164 6.57 -14.57 11.03
CA GLN A 164 6.66 -13.25 10.38
C GLN A 164 7.31 -13.26 8.99
N SER A 165 8.33 -14.09 8.77
CA SER A 165 9.12 -14.09 7.53
C SER A 165 8.86 -15.31 6.64
N THR A 166 8.12 -16.30 7.13
CA THR A 166 8.03 -17.63 6.49
C THR A 166 6.62 -18.03 6.09
N TRP A 167 5.61 -17.33 6.59
CA TRP A 167 4.20 -17.70 6.38
C TRP A 167 3.80 -17.72 4.89
N VAL A 168 4.31 -16.76 4.10
CA VAL A 168 4.04 -16.70 2.65
C VAL A 168 4.58 -17.95 1.96
N ASP A 169 5.77 -18.41 2.34
CA ASP A 169 6.37 -19.59 1.73
C ASP A 169 5.66 -20.88 2.12
N LEU A 170 5.27 -21.03 3.40
CA LEU A 170 4.46 -22.16 3.86
C LEU A 170 3.18 -22.33 3.02
N SER A 171 2.55 -21.22 2.66
CA SER A 171 1.31 -21.22 1.86
C SER A 171 1.45 -21.87 0.48
N LYS A 172 2.68 -21.97 -0.05
CA LYS A 172 2.97 -22.51 -1.38
C LYS A 172 2.97 -24.04 -1.43
N SER A 173 3.06 -24.74 -0.30
CA SER A 173 3.01 -26.21 -0.26
C SER A 173 1.57 -26.70 -0.23
N ARG A 174 1.11 -27.27 -1.36
CA ARG A 174 -0.21 -27.93 -1.46
C ARG A 174 -0.36 -29.08 -0.44
N GLN A 175 0.71 -29.82 -0.15
CA GLN A 175 0.67 -30.90 0.85
C GLN A 175 0.46 -30.36 2.28
N ALA A 176 1.08 -29.23 2.63
CA ALA A 176 0.94 -28.64 3.97
C ALA A 176 -0.52 -28.34 4.32
N TRP A 177 -1.34 -27.92 3.35
CA TRP A 177 -2.76 -27.61 3.56
C TRP A 177 -3.61 -28.79 4.05
N ARG A 178 -3.20 -30.03 3.76
CA ARG A 178 -3.85 -31.24 4.31
C ARG A 178 -3.74 -31.33 5.83
N TYR A 179 -2.72 -30.70 6.40
CA TYR A 179 -2.48 -30.61 7.85
C TYR A 179 -3.00 -29.30 8.43
N LEU A 180 -2.74 -28.17 7.77
CA LEU A 180 -3.13 -26.85 8.26
C LEU A 180 -4.65 -26.73 8.45
N LYS A 181 -5.46 -27.36 7.60
CA LYS A 181 -6.93 -27.42 7.74
C LYS A 181 -7.43 -27.99 9.07
N HIS A 182 -6.57 -28.72 9.79
CA HIS A 182 -6.88 -29.32 11.08
C HIS A 182 -6.30 -28.51 12.25
N HIS A 183 -6.07 -27.21 12.05
CA HIS A 183 -5.55 -26.30 13.07
C HIS A 183 -4.14 -26.69 13.55
N ALA A 184 -3.34 -27.34 12.70
CA ALA A 184 -2.02 -27.82 13.10
C ALA A 184 -1.14 -26.67 13.59
N LEU A 185 -1.02 -25.60 12.79
CA LEU A 185 -0.19 -24.45 13.15
C LEU A 185 -0.77 -23.67 14.34
N SER A 186 -2.09 -23.48 14.42
CA SER A 186 -2.69 -22.74 15.53
C SER A 186 -2.53 -23.47 16.87
N ARG A 187 -2.56 -24.81 16.87
CA ARG A 187 -2.22 -25.63 18.05
C ARG A 187 -0.75 -25.51 18.41
N THR A 188 0.15 -25.53 17.43
CA THR A 188 1.60 -25.36 17.63
C THR A 188 1.94 -24.03 18.31
N ILE A 189 1.25 -22.94 17.95
CA ILE A 189 1.47 -21.61 18.56
C ILE A 189 0.50 -21.27 19.70
N GLU A 190 -0.32 -22.24 20.13
CA GLU A 190 -1.30 -22.09 21.21
C GLU A 190 -2.25 -20.89 21.02
N VAL A 191 -2.86 -20.77 19.84
CA VAL A 191 -3.84 -19.71 19.56
C VAL A 191 -5.01 -19.81 20.54
N ASN A 192 -5.34 -18.68 21.16
CA ASN A 192 -6.55 -18.55 21.94
C ASN A 192 -7.74 -18.27 21.01
N GLU A 193 -8.65 -19.24 20.89
CA GLU A 193 -9.82 -19.20 20.00
C GLU A 193 -10.72 -17.99 20.23
N ASP A 194 -11.04 -17.68 21.50
CA ASP A 194 -11.92 -16.54 21.82
C ASP A 194 -11.30 -15.20 21.39
N LYS A 195 -9.99 -15.03 21.61
CA LYS A 195 -9.25 -13.85 21.17
C LYS A 195 -9.15 -13.78 19.65
N LEU A 196 -8.96 -14.91 18.99
CA LEU A 196 -8.93 -14.97 17.52
C LEU A 196 -10.29 -14.57 16.93
N GLU A 197 -11.39 -15.06 17.49
CA GLU A 197 -12.74 -14.73 17.03
C GLU A 197 -13.05 -13.23 17.20
N VAL A 198 -12.70 -12.65 18.34
CA VAL A 198 -12.82 -11.20 18.57
C VAL A 198 -11.95 -10.41 17.58
N PHE A 199 -10.71 -10.86 17.38
CA PHE A 199 -9.78 -10.23 16.45
C PHE A 199 -10.28 -10.28 15.01
N TYR A 200 -10.78 -11.43 14.56
CA TYR A 200 -11.38 -11.63 13.25
C TYR A 200 -12.53 -10.65 13.00
N LYS A 201 -13.48 -10.54 13.94
CA LYS A 201 -14.60 -9.60 13.81
C LYS A 201 -14.14 -8.16 13.69
N GLN A 202 -13.11 -7.79 14.45
CA GLN A 202 -12.52 -6.45 14.38
C GLN A 202 -11.85 -6.18 13.02
N VAL A 203 -11.09 -7.15 12.50
CA VAL A 203 -10.46 -7.09 11.18
C VAL A 203 -11.51 -6.92 10.10
N TYR A 204 -12.49 -7.84 10.04
CA TYR A 204 -13.53 -7.84 9.03
C TYR A 204 -14.33 -6.53 9.04
N ALA A 205 -14.79 -6.10 10.22
CA ALA A 205 -15.55 -4.86 10.35
C ALA A 205 -14.76 -3.63 9.94
N THR A 206 -13.48 -3.54 10.32
CA THR A 206 -12.61 -2.40 9.99
C THR A 206 -12.33 -2.32 8.50
N CYS A 207 -11.96 -3.43 7.88
CA CYS A 207 -11.69 -3.49 6.45
C CYS A 207 -12.95 -3.21 5.64
N LYS A 208 -14.10 -3.77 6.05
CA LYS A 208 -15.39 -3.51 5.42
C LYS A 208 -15.77 -2.03 5.53
N GLU A 209 -15.70 -1.45 6.74
CA GLU A 209 -15.94 -0.01 6.98
C GLU A 209 -15.08 0.85 6.04
N ARG A 210 -13.79 0.54 5.92
CA ARG A 210 -12.87 1.28 5.05
C ARG A 210 -13.20 1.11 3.57
N LEU A 211 -13.49 -0.10 3.11
CA LEU A 211 -13.75 -0.37 1.69
C LEU A 211 -15.10 0.21 1.25
N GLU A 212 -16.10 0.24 2.13
CA GLU A 212 -17.44 0.78 1.82
C GLU A 212 -17.52 2.31 1.93
N ASN A 213 -16.85 2.92 2.92
CA ASN A 213 -17.02 4.34 3.25
C ASN A 213 -15.85 5.23 2.83
N GLY A 214 -14.78 4.66 2.27
CA GLY A 214 -13.57 5.43 1.97
C GLY A 214 -12.68 5.70 3.19
N GLY A 215 -11.57 6.39 2.96
CA GLY A 215 -10.60 6.71 4.01
C GLY A 215 -11.08 7.84 4.92
N VAL A 216 -11.00 7.65 6.23
CA VAL A 216 -11.36 8.66 7.23
C VAL A 216 -10.38 9.82 7.17
N ARG A 217 -10.88 11.00 6.80
CA ARG A 217 -10.09 12.23 6.72
C ARG A 217 -10.19 13.04 8.01
N VAL A 218 -9.55 12.54 9.08
CA VAL A 218 -9.63 13.16 10.43
C VAL A 218 -9.12 14.61 10.50
N LEU A 219 -8.37 15.06 9.49
CA LEU A 219 -7.79 16.41 9.42
C LEU A 219 -8.51 17.32 8.41
N ALA A 220 -9.52 16.84 7.67
CA ALA A 220 -10.10 17.60 6.55
C ALA A 220 -10.87 18.85 6.99
N ASP A 221 -11.53 18.78 8.15
CA ASP A 221 -12.37 19.87 8.65
C ASP A 221 -11.67 20.73 9.72
N LEU A 222 -10.37 20.49 9.94
CA LEU A 222 -9.60 21.29 10.89
C LEU A 222 -9.17 22.62 10.26
N PRO A 223 -9.28 23.74 11.00
CA PRO A 223 -8.74 25.02 10.56
C PRO A 223 -7.24 24.94 10.24
N ILE A 224 -6.77 25.73 9.28
CA ILE A 224 -5.36 25.74 8.88
C ILE A 224 -4.46 26.09 10.06
N LYS A 225 -4.90 27.02 10.91
CA LYS A 225 -4.21 27.36 12.15
C LYS A 225 -3.93 26.15 13.04
N ASP A 226 -4.91 25.27 13.18
CA ASP A 226 -4.79 24.08 14.04
C ASP A 226 -3.85 23.04 13.37
N LEU A 227 -3.92 22.89 12.04
CA LEU A 227 -3.01 22.02 11.29
C LEU A 227 -1.55 22.49 11.40
N VAL A 228 -1.32 23.79 11.25
CA VAL A 228 0.02 24.40 11.38
C VAL A 228 0.57 24.21 12.79
N GLN A 229 -0.25 24.45 13.82
CA GLN A 229 0.15 24.22 15.20
C GLN A 229 0.45 22.73 15.47
N MET A 230 -0.35 21.82 14.91
CA MET A 230 -0.08 20.37 15.02
C MET A 230 1.25 19.99 14.38
N CYS A 231 1.63 20.57 13.24
CA CYS A 231 2.93 20.35 12.62
C CYS A 231 4.07 20.82 13.53
N ASN A 232 3.92 22.00 14.14
CA ASN A 232 4.88 22.53 15.10
C ASN A 232 5.06 21.60 16.30
N ASP A 233 3.96 21.29 16.99
CA ASP A 233 3.99 20.52 18.23
C ASP A 233 4.52 19.10 18.00
N ASN A 234 4.18 18.47 16.87
CA ASN A 234 4.67 17.15 16.53
C ASN A 234 6.14 17.15 16.14
N THR A 235 6.62 18.19 15.45
CA THR A 235 8.04 18.33 15.12
C THR A 235 8.85 18.50 16.40
N LEU A 236 8.50 19.49 17.22
CA LEU A 236 9.21 19.79 18.47
C LEU A 236 9.30 18.58 19.42
N LYS A 237 8.23 17.77 19.46
CA LYS A 237 8.12 16.64 20.36
C LYS A 237 8.83 15.38 19.87
N ASN A 238 8.84 15.12 18.57
CA ASN A 238 9.19 13.80 18.02
C ASN A 238 10.39 13.83 17.05
N ALA A 239 10.91 15.00 16.69
CA ALA A 239 12.07 15.09 15.81
C ALA A 239 13.29 14.42 16.45
N VAL A 240 14.05 13.72 15.62
CA VAL A 240 15.42 13.33 15.92
C VAL A 240 16.28 14.47 15.39
N TRP A 241 16.65 15.41 16.25
CA TRP A 241 17.30 16.66 15.84
C TRP A 241 18.65 16.44 15.18
N GLU A 242 19.34 15.35 15.53
CA GLU A 242 20.58 14.93 14.89
C GLU A 242 20.41 14.51 13.42
N GLU A 243 19.17 14.20 12.99
CA GLU A 243 18.80 13.84 11.63
C GLU A 243 18.13 15.00 10.87
N MET A 244 18.09 16.19 11.45
CA MET A 244 17.52 17.39 10.82
C MET A 244 18.64 18.19 10.14
N ASP A 245 18.59 18.32 8.81
CA ASP A 245 19.71 18.83 8.01
C ASP A 245 20.10 20.31 8.30
N ASP A 246 19.16 21.11 8.79
CA ASP A 246 19.30 22.57 8.96
C ASP A 246 19.14 23.05 10.42
N VAL A 247 19.23 22.15 11.41
CA VAL A 247 19.04 22.48 12.83
C VAL A 247 20.27 22.10 13.65
N ASP A 248 20.69 22.98 14.57
CA ASP A 248 21.69 22.63 15.58
C ASP A 248 21.07 21.66 16.59
N PRO A 249 21.49 20.38 16.65
CA PRO A 249 20.88 19.40 17.55
C PRO A 249 21.10 19.73 19.02
N ASP A 250 22.14 20.49 19.36
CA ASP A 250 22.42 20.91 20.73
C ASP A 250 21.55 22.09 21.17
N ASN A 251 20.90 22.78 20.21
CA ASN A 251 20.03 23.92 20.47
C ASN A 251 18.81 23.90 19.52
N PRO A 252 17.89 22.94 19.71
CA PRO A 252 16.69 22.84 18.88
C PRO A 252 15.81 24.09 19.02
N PRO A 253 15.08 24.47 17.96
CA PRO A 253 14.24 25.66 17.98
C PRO A 253 13.08 25.52 18.96
N GLU A 254 12.60 26.64 19.49
CA GLU A 254 11.38 26.67 20.32
C GLU A 254 10.10 26.58 19.47
N THR A 255 10.19 26.88 18.19
CA THR A 255 9.10 26.83 17.20
C THR A 255 9.68 26.68 15.79
N VAL A 256 8.98 25.95 14.93
CA VAL A 256 9.28 25.90 13.47
C VAL A 256 8.41 26.89 12.68
N LEU A 257 7.57 27.65 13.37
CA LEU A 257 6.67 28.64 12.79
C LEU A 257 7.28 30.04 12.82
N HIS A 258 7.03 30.80 11.76
CA HIS A 258 7.39 32.20 11.64
C HIS A 258 6.22 33.10 12.03
N GLU A 259 6.49 34.39 12.20
CA GLU A 259 5.41 35.39 12.31
C GLU A 259 4.56 35.38 11.03
N GLY A 260 3.24 35.48 11.19
CA GLY A 260 2.31 35.49 10.07
C GLY A 260 2.53 36.67 9.12
N ALA A 261 2.34 36.44 7.82
CA ALA A 261 2.48 37.44 6.79
C ALA A 261 1.37 38.51 6.90
N SER A 262 1.73 39.77 6.67
CA SER A 262 0.76 40.86 6.54
C SER A 262 0.00 40.78 5.22
N ALA A 263 -1.16 41.44 5.16
CA ALA A 263 -1.92 41.55 3.92
C ALA A 263 -1.12 42.24 2.81
N GLU A 264 -0.24 43.18 3.14
CA GLU A 264 0.66 43.85 2.21
C GLU A 264 1.73 42.89 1.67
N GLN A 265 2.29 42.01 2.50
CA GLN A 265 3.25 40.99 2.07
C GLN A 265 2.60 39.98 1.12
N VAL A 266 1.40 39.50 1.45
CA VAL A 266 0.64 38.59 0.58
C VAL A 266 0.33 39.26 -0.76
N LYS A 267 -0.12 40.52 -0.73
CA LYS A 267 -0.40 41.28 -1.96
C LYS A 267 0.86 41.48 -2.81
N ALA A 268 1.99 41.81 -2.18
CA ALA A 268 3.27 41.96 -2.87
C ALA A 268 3.71 40.63 -3.51
N LEU A 269 3.45 39.50 -2.86
CA LEU A 269 3.69 38.18 -3.43
C LEU A 269 2.79 37.92 -4.65
N GLU A 270 1.48 38.19 -4.57
CA GLU A 270 0.56 38.06 -5.71
C GLU A 270 1.00 38.91 -6.91
N GLU A 271 1.46 40.13 -6.66
CA GLU A 271 2.04 41.01 -7.67
C GLU A 271 3.36 40.44 -8.25
N LYS A 272 4.24 39.90 -7.39
CA LYS A 272 5.53 39.28 -7.77
C LYS A 272 5.33 38.06 -8.67
N VAL A 273 4.40 37.17 -8.32
CA VAL A 273 4.10 35.97 -9.12
C VAL A 273 3.14 36.26 -10.27
N ASN A 274 2.55 37.45 -10.32
CA ASN A 274 1.55 37.89 -11.30
C ASN A 274 0.34 36.94 -11.37
N HIS A 275 -0.13 36.47 -10.21
CA HIS A 275 -1.28 35.58 -10.09
C HIS A 275 -1.88 35.70 -8.67
N GLY A 276 -3.20 35.52 -8.55
CA GLY A 276 -3.86 35.44 -7.24
C GLY A 276 -3.53 34.13 -6.52
N LEU A 277 -3.31 34.19 -5.21
CA LEU A 277 -3.02 33.00 -4.41
C LEU A 277 -4.32 32.33 -3.92
N PRO A 278 -4.33 30.99 -3.79
CA PRO A 278 -5.43 30.27 -3.15
C PRO A 278 -5.76 30.80 -1.75
N ASP A 279 -7.05 30.82 -1.38
CA ASP A 279 -7.51 31.38 -0.10
C ASP A 279 -6.95 30.62 1.11
N ASP A 280 -6.86 29.29 1.01
CA ASP A 280 -6.23 28.43 2.01
C ASP A 280 -4.74 28.72 2.17
N TYR A 281 -4.02 28.97 1.07
CA TYR A 281 -2.61 29.36 1.14
C TYR A 281 -2.39 30.75 1.74
N LYS A 282 -3.29 31.71 1.48
CA LYS A 282 -3.25 33.03 2.12
C LYS A 282 -3.55 32.92 3.62
N GLU A 283 -4.49 32.08 4.02
CA GLU A 283 -4.73 31.77 5.43
C GLU A 283 -3.49 31.14 6.07
N PHE A 284 -2.85 30.16 5.41
CA PHE A 284 -1.59 29.58 5.87
C PHE A 284 -0.52 30.65 6.10
N LEU A 285 -0.28 31.53 5.11
CA LEU A 285 0.71 32.60 5.22
C LEU A 285 0.38 33.57 6.37
N SER A 286 -0.90 33.86 6.58
CA SER A 286 -1.35 34.73 7.69
C SER A 286 -1.12 34.12 9.08
N VAL A 287 -1.05 32.80 9.17
CA VAL A 287 -0.70 32.08 10.40
C VAL A 287 0.83 32.02 10.57
N THR A 288 1.56 31.75 9.49
CA THR A 288 3.03 31.61 9.49
C THR A 288 3.60 31.99 8.12
N ASN A 289 4.51 32.96 8.07
CA ASN A 289 5.14 33.39 6.82
C ASN A 289 6.28 32.44 6.40
N GLY A 290 5.90 31.29 5.86
CA GLY A 290 6.80 30.14 5.71
C GLY A 290 6.88 29.34 7.01
N MET A 291 7.56 28.19 6.95
CA MET A 291 7.81 27.32 8.10
C MET A 291 9.16 26.65 7.90
N ASP A 292 9.91 26.46 8.98
CA ASP A 292 11.13 25.66 8.95
C ASP A 292 10.82 24.18 8.66
N THR A 293 11.88 23.40 8.46
CA THR A 293 11.83 21.96 8.21
C THR A 293 10.98 21.24 9.25
N VAL A 294 10.07 20.37 8.80
CA VAL A 294 9.15 19.62 9.68
C VAL A 294 9.51 18.15 9.73
N TRP A 295 9.29 17.51 10.87
CA TRP A 295 9.57 16.08 11.04
C TRP A 295 8.37 15.23 10.64
N ASN A 296 8.53 14.36 9.63
CA ASN A 296 7.45 13.47 9.17
C ASN A 296 7.36 12.13 9.94
N GLY A 297 8.24 11.90 10.92
CA GLY A 297 8.36 10.64 11.66
C GLY A 297 9.49 9.72 11.18
N PHE A 298 10.12 10.03 10.05
CA PHE A 298 11.21 9.25 9.44
C PHE A 298 12.39 10.11 9.03
N PHE A 299 12.16 11.29 8.45
CA PHE A 299 13.18 12.23 8.03
C PHE A 299 12.63 13.66 7.99
N SER A 300 13.54 14.60 7.80
CA SER A 300 13.27 16.04 7.69
C SER A 300 12.58 16.37 6.35
N GLU A 301 11.44 17.06 6.38
CA GLU A 301 10.77 17.53 5.16
C GLU A 301 11.19 18.97 4.84
N PRO A 302 11.36 19.33 3.56
CA PRO A 302 11.83 20.66 3.19
C PRO A 302 10.94 21.77 3.73
N ARG A 303 11.58 22.85 4.21
CA ARG A 303 10.91 24.07 4.71
C ARG A 303 9.90 24.65 3.72
N PHE A 304 8.85 25.30 4.23
CA PHE A 304 7.95 26.13 3.43
C PHE A 304 8.51 27.54 3.29
N LEU A 305 8.52 28.06 2.06
CA LEU A 305 9.09 29.36 1.74
C LEU A 305 8.23 30.51 2.29
N SER A 306 8.90 31.56 2.74
CA SER A 306 8.25 32.83 3.07
C SER A 306 7.80 33.59 1.81
N THR A 307 6.96 34.61 1.97
CA THR A 307 6.50 35.47 0.87
C THR A 307 7.63 36.06 0.03
N ASP A 308 8.79 36.31 0.64
CA ASP A 308 9.93 36.90 -0.05
C ASP A 308 10.69 35.88 -0.91
N GLU A 309 10.60 34.60 -0.54
CA GLU A 309 11.32 33.49 -1.17
C GLU A 309 10.49 32.74 -2.22
N VAL A 310 9.16 32.73 -2.09
CA VAL A 310 8.26 32.16 -3.11
C VAL A 310 8.51 32.84 -4.46
N HIS A 311 8.68 32.05 -5.52
CA HIS A 311 9.02 32.56 -6.85
C HIS A 311 8.44 31.67 -7.96
N ILE A 312 8.41 32.25 -9.16
CA ILE A 312 8.15 31.52 -10.38
C ILE A 312 9.37 30.66 -10.69
N PHE A 313 9.16 29.37 -10.85
CA PHE A 313 10.17 28.37 -11.14
C PHE A 313 9.91 27.79 -12.55
N ASP A 314 10.98 27.70 -13.34
CA ASP A 314 10.97 27.03 -14.65
C ASP A 314 11.32 25.55 -14.42
N ALA A 315 10.31 24.68 -14.47
CA ALA A 315 10.48 23.24 -14.26
C ALA A 315 10.79 22.50 -15.57
N THR A 316 11.22 23.18 -16.63
CA THR A 316 11.46 22.54 -17.93
C THR A 316 12.66 21.61 -17.97
N GLU A 317 13.61 21.79 -17.05
CA GLU A 317 14.70 20.83 -16.85
C GLU A 317 14.19 19.46 -16.37
N MET A 318 13.02 19.43 -15.71
CA MET A 318 12.37 18.18 -15.30
C MET A 318 11.49 17.58 -16.39
N GLN A 319 11.30 18.27 -17.53
CA GLN A 319 10.35 17.85 -18.57
C GLN A 319 10.66 16.45 -19.11
N GLU A 320 11.94 16.11 -19.29
CA GLU A 320 12.36 14.78 -19.76
C GLU A 320 11.89 13.68 -18.80
N ILE A 321 12.01 13.91 -17.48
CA ILE A 321 11.53 12.98 -16.45
C ILE A 321 10.02 12.78 -16.56
N TRP A 322 9.25 13.86 -16.76
CA TRP A 322 7.80 13.79 -16.90
C TRP A 322 7.34 13.17 -18.22
N GLU A 323 8.09 13.40 -19.30
CA GLU A 323 7.83 12.78 -20.60
C GLU A 323 8.12 11.29 -20.58
N ASP A 324 9.09 10.85 -19.79
CA ASP A 324 9.40 9.43 -19.60
C ASP A 324 8.61 8.75 -18.48
N ALA A 325 8.06 9.52 -17.55
CA ALA A 325 7.23 8.99 -16.50
C ALA A 325 5.97 8.34 -17.07
N SER A 326 5.70 7.12 -16.58
CA SER A 326 4.42 6.46 -16.80
C SER A 326 3.57 6.58 -15.55
N VAL A 327 2.30 6.95 -15.71
CA VAL A 327 1.32 6.93 -14.62
C VAL A 327 0.84 5.51 -14.44
N GLU A 328 1.30 4.86 -13.38
CA GLU A 328 0.82 3.54 -13.00
C GLU A 328 -0.63 3.62 -12.52
N ILE A 329 -1.48 2.74 -13.04
CA ILE A 329 -2.83 2.56 -12.54
C ILE A 329 -2.76 1.47 -11.48
N GLY A 330 -2.52 1.85 -10.22
CA GLY A 330 -2.15 0.94 -9.12
C GLY A 330 -3.07 -0.27 -8.87
N PHE A 331 -4.29 -0.24 -9.40
CA PHE A 331 -5.30 -1.30 -9.28
C PHE A 331 -5.24 -2.33 -10.42
N VAL A 332 -4.46 -2.08 -11.47
CA VAL A 332 -4.31 -2.95 -12.62
C VAL A 332 -2.84 -3.26 -12.85
N THR A 333 -2.43 -4.48 -12.51
CA THR A 333 -1.04 -4.93 -12.68
C THR A 333 -0.56 -4.67 -14.10
N ASN A 334 0.63 -4.06 -14.21
CA ASN A 334 1.30 -3.77 -15.48
C ASN A 334 0.54 -2.78 -16.38
N MET A 335 -0.49 -2.09 -15.87
CA MET A 335 -1.10 -0.99 -16.59
C MET A 335 -0.40 0.31 -16.23
N SER A 336 0.19 0.93 -17.23
CA SER A 336 0.69 2.28 -17.11
C SER A 336 0.26 3.10 -18.31
N LEU A 337 -0.02 4.37 -18.06
CA LEU A 337 -0.31 5.36 -19.08
C LEU A 337 0.95 6.18 -19.29
N LYS A 338 1.20 6.63 -20.52
CA LYS A 338 2.26 7.61 -20.81
C LYS A 338 1.62 8.90 -21.34
N PRO A 339 1.05 9.75 -20.44
CA PRO A 339 0.45 11.01 -20.86
C PRO A 339 1.50 11.93 -21.47
N LYS A 340 1.10 12.68 -22.50
CA LYS A 340 1.91 13.76 -23.05
C LYS A 340 1.61 15.04 -22.27
N PHE A 341 2.22 15.16 -21.10
CA PHE A 341 2.00 16.32 -20.24
C PHE A 341 2.47 17.61 -20.92
N PRO A 342 1.74 18.72 -20.76
CA PRO A 342 2.17 20.01 -21.27
C PRO A 342 3.46 20.45 -20.58
N ARG A 343 4.20 21.34 -21.23
CA ARG A 343 5.46 21.88 -20.72
C ARG A 343 5.22 22.67 -19.43
N MET A 344 6.05 22.43 -18.41
CA MET A 344 6.01 23.17 -17.13
C MET A 344 7.06 24.28 -17.08
N ASP A 345 6.92 25.28 -17.93
CA ASP A 345 7.80 26.46 -17.97
C ASP A 345 7.47 27.50 -16.90
N ARG A 346 6.35 27.32 -16.21
CA ARG A 346 5.89 28.26 -15.19
C ARG A 346 5.09 27.56 -14.10
N VAL A 347 5.73 27.36 -12.97
CA VAL A 347 5.08 26.94 -11.72
C VAL A 347 5.46 27.88 -10.59
N ILE A 348 4.66 27.96 -9.53
CA ILE A 348 4.98 28.77 -8.35
C ILE A 348 5.53 27.82 -7.28
N LYS A 349 6.82 27.92 -6.97
CA LYS A 349 7.47 27.07 -5.98
C LYS A 349 7.27 27.63 -4.57
N ILE A 350 6.75 26.79 -3.66
CA ILE A 350 6.37 27.21 -2.30
C ILE A 350 7.16 26.53 -1.18
N ASN A 351 8.09 25.64 -1.50
CA ASN A 351 8.95 24.99 -0.52
C ASN A 351 10.42 25.00 -0.95
N GLY A 352 11.32 24.74 0.01
CA GLY A 352 12.77 24.72 -0.18
C GLY A 352 13.34 23.44 -0.80
N GLY A 353 12.50 22.52 -1.27
CA GLY A 353 12.95 21.25 -1.83
C GLY A 353 13.75 21.38 -3.12
N ALA A 354 14.40 20.28 -3.50
CA ALA A 354 15.25 20.13 -4.68
C ALA A 354 15.04 18.74 -5.29
N ASP A 355 15.81 18.39 -6.33
CA ASP A 355 15.64 17.14 -7.09
C ASP A 355 15.83 15.86 -6.25
N ASP A 356 16.58 15.96 -5.16
CA ASP A 356 16.82 14.89 -4.17
C ASP A 356 15.79 14.88 -3.03
N SER A 357 14.85 15.83 -3.01
CA SER A 357 13.81 15.97 -2.01
C SER A 357 12.45 16.29 -2.65
N LYS A 358 11.45 16.66 -1.84
CA LYS A 358 10.10 16.90 -2.34
C LYS A 358 9.94 18.32 -2.84
N LEU A 359 9.42 18.49 -4.06
CA LEU A 359 9.02 19.78 -4.60
C LEU A 359 7.52 19.99 -4.46
N ILE A 360 7.12 21.16 -3.97
CA ILE A 360 5.72 21.56 -3.86
C ILE A 360 5.51 22.82 -4.69
N TRP A 361 4.56 22.73 -5.61
CA TRP A 361 4.24 23.79 -6.57
C TRP A 361 2.76 24.12 -6.55
N PHE A 362 2.44 25.38 -6.82
CA PHE A 362 1.16 25.72 -7.44
C PHE A 362 1.32 25.73 -8.95
N ILE A 363 0.33 25.15 -9.61
CA ILE A 363 0.15 25.22 -11.06
C ILE A 363 -1.00 26.17 -11.36
N GLU A 364 -0.85 26.97 -12.42
CA GLU A 364 -1.94 27.84 -12.88
C GLU A 364 -3.13 26.97 -13.34
N PRO A 365 -4.39 27.42 -13.13
CA PRO A 365 -5.58 26.63 -13.46
C PRO A 365 -5.59 26.11 -14.90
N GLU A 366 -5.14 26.92 -15.86
CA GLU A 366 -5.05 26.58 -17.28
C GLU A 366 -4.07 25.43 -17.52
N LEU A 367 -2.92 25.45 -16.84
CA LEU A 367 -1.95 24.36 -16.90
C LEU A 367 -2.51 23.10 -16.26
N GLY A 368 -3.15 23.22 -15.09
CA GLY A 368 -3.83 22.10 -14.43
C GLY A 368 -4.90 21.43 -15.30
N VAL A 369 -5.70 22.23 -16.02
CA VAL A 369 -6.66 21.73 -17.01
C VAL A 369 -5.97 20.98 -18.14
N ALA A 370 -4.87 21.52 -18.68
CA ALA A 370 -4.11 20.88 -19.75
C ALA A 370 -3.47 19.56 -19.28
N PHE A 371 -2.95 19.50 -18.05
CA PHE A 371 -2.47 18.26 -17.42
C PHE A 371 -3.57 17.20 -17.32
N GLY A 372 -4.74 17.59 -16.81
CA GLY A 372 -5.90 16.69 -16.74
C GLY A 372 -6.32 16.19 -18.11
N ALA A 373 -6.41 17.08 -19.11
CA ALA A 373 -6.76 16.71 -20.47
C ALA A 373 -5.74 15.73 -21.09
N ALA A 374 -4.44 15.94 -20.88
CA ALA A 374 -3.40 15.02 -21.34
C ALA A 374 -3.53 13.63 -20.72
N PHE A 375 -3.78 13.56 -19.41
CA PHE A 375 -4.01 12.29 -18.71
C PHE A 375 -5.25 11.56 -19.24
N PHE A 376 -6.39 12.23 -19.36
CA PHE A 376 -7.61 11.61 -19.88
C PHE A 376 -7.49 11.23 -21.35
N ALA A 377 -6.77 12.01 -22.17
CA ALA A 377 -6.49 11.65 -23.55
C ALA A 377 -5.63 10.38 -23.67
N ALA A 378 -4.70 10.14 -22.74
CA ALA A 378 -3.94 8.89 -22.67
C ALA A 378 -4.82 7.74 -22.16
N MET A 379 -5.66 7.98 -21.15
CA MET A 379 -6.61 6.99 -20.64
C MET A 379 -7.57 6.49 -21.74
N MET A 380 -8.10 7.40 -22.57
CA MET A 380 -9.03 7.06 -23.66
C MET A 380 -8.39 6.21 -24.79
N GLN A 381 -7.07 6.02 -24.78
CA GLN A 381 -6.37 5.13 -25.71
C GLN A 381 -6.30 3.68 -25.21
N LEU A 382 -6.72 3.41 -23.97
CA LEU A 382 -6.78 2.06 -23.43
C LEU A 382 -7.79 1.18 -24.20
N PRO A 383 -7.54 -0.14 -24.30
CA PRO A 383 -8.52 -1.10 -24.81
C PRO A 383 -9.88 -0.97 -24.08
N PRO A 384 -11.02 -1.23 -24.76
CA PRO A 384 -12.35 -1.09 -24.17
C PRO A 384 -12.55 -1.87 -22.86
N GLU A 385 -11.98 -3.07 -22.75
CA GLU A 385 -12.03 -3.87 -21.53
C GLU A 385 -11.28 -3.22 -20.35
N GLU A 386 -10.18 -2.52 -20.62
CA GLU A 386 -9.38 -1.82 -19.63
C GLU A 386 -10.05 -0.52 -19.20
N LEU A 387 -10.64 0.23 -20.14
CA LEU A 387 -11.49 1.38 -19.85
C LEU A 387 -12.68 1.04 -18.95
N ALA A 388 -13.40 -0.04 -19.29
CA ALA A 388 -14.54 -0.48 -18.49
C ALA A 388 -14.11 -0.87 -17.06
N HIS A 389 -12.92 -1.47 -16.93
CA HIS A 389 -12.36 -1.83 -15.64
C HIS A 389 -11.97 -0.59 -14.81
N VAL A 390 -11.29 0.40 -15.41
CA VAL A 390 -10.96 1.67 -14.75
C VAL A 390 -12.22 2.42 -14.32
N ALA A 391 -13.27 2.47 -15.16
CA ALA A 391 -14.53 3.11 -14.82
C ALA A 391 -15.22 2.43 -13.62
N LYS A 392 -15.25 1.09 -13.59
CA LYS A 392 -15.72 0.33 -12.43
C LYS A 392 -14.91 0.69 -11.18
N LEU A 393 -13.59 0.82 -11.31
CA LEU A 393 -12.72 1.14 -10.18
C LEU A 393 -12.98 2.54 -9.62
N GLN A 394 -13.15 3.54 -10.48
CA GLN A 394 -13.44 4.93 -10.08
C GLN A 394 -14.69 5.06 -9.21
N GLN A 395 -15.70 4.20 -9.41
CA GLN A 395 -16.90 4.16 -8.56
C GLN A 395 -16.57 3.82 -7.09
N TYR A 396 -15.50 3.07 -6.82
CA TYR A 396 -15.07 2.76 -5.45
C TYR A 396 -14.30 3.91 -4.78
N PHE A 397 -13.67 4.81 -5.54
CA PHE A 397 -12.94 5.97 -4.98
C PHE A 397 -13.85 7.12 -4.61
N HIS A 398 -14.99 7.20 -5.30
CA HIS A 398 -15.97 8.25 -5.13
C HIS A 398 -17.33 7.64 -4.80
N PRO A 399 -17.51 7.04 -3.60
CA PRO A 399 -18.79 6.45 -3.21
C PRO A 399 -19.94 7.47 -3.21
N ASP A 400 -19.63 8.76 -3.11
CA ASP A 400 -20.59 9.87 -3.20
C ASP A 400 -20.96 10.25 -4.65
N VAL A 401 -20.17 9.81 -5.64
CA VAL A 401 -20.38 10.04 -7.08
C VAL A 401 -21.18 8.86 -7.62
N LYS A 402 -22.50 8.95 -7.51
CA LYS A 402 -23.43 7.87 -7.88
C LYS A 402 -23.74 7.81 -9.38
N ASN A 403 -23.26 8.77 -10.17
CA ASN A 403 -23.49 8.85 -11.62
C ASN A 403 -22.21 9.21 -12.38
N GLU A 404 -22.00 8.60 -13.55
CA GLU A 404 -20.88 8.90 -14.47
C GLU A 404 -20.82 10.38 -14.87
N ASP A 405 -21.95 11.09 -14.87
CA ASP A 405 -22.06 12.52 -15.17
C ASP A 405 -21.42 13.44 -14.12
N GLN A 406 -21.09 12.90 -12.95
CA GLN A 406 -20.44 13.62 -11.84
C GLN A 406 -18.91 13.43 -11.84
N LEU A 407 -18.38 12.56 -12.71
CA LEU A 407 -16.95 12.50 -12.95
C LEU A 407 -16.50 13.75 -13.72
N PRO A 408 -15.27 14.27 -13.46
CA PRO A 408 -14.74 15.40 -14.22
C PRO A 408 -14.74 15.07 -15.72
N ARG A 409 -15.65 15.68 -16.48
CA ARG A 409 -15.65 15.58 -17.94
C ARG A 409 -14.45 16.35 -18.46
N VAL A 410 -13.74 15.77 -19.43
CA VAL A 410 -12.69 16.47 -20.18
C VAL A 410 -13.27 17.78 -20.71
N PRO A 411 -12.66 18.94 -20.44
CA PRO A 411 -13.06 20.21 -21.04
C PRO A 411 -12.90 20.10 -22.56
N GLY A 412 -14.02 19.92 -23.25
CA GLY A 412 -14.04 19.62 -24.69
C GLY A 412 -15.41 19.22 -25.22
N ASP A 413 -16.29 18.70 -24.35
CA ASP A 413 -17.67 18.37 -24.70
C ASP A 413 -18.64 19.56 -24.56
N TYR A 414 -18.14 20.78 -24.77
CA TYR A 414 -18.97 21.93 -25.12
C TYR A 414 -19.47 21.71 -26.55
N ARG A 415 -20.50 20.88 -26.71
CA ARG A 415 -21.40 21.05 -27.85
C ARG A 415 -22.03 22.43 -27.69
N GLY A 416 -21.52 23.39 -28.46
CA GLY A 416 -22.08 24.71 -28.55
C GLY A 416 -23.58 24.61 -28.74
N GLY A 417 -24.33 25.06 -27.73
CA GLY A 417 -25.71 25.43 -27.89
C GLY A 417 -25.75 26.61 -28.84
N HIS A 418 -25.82 26.33 -30.14
CA HIS A 418 -26.39 27.27 -31.09
C HIS A 418 -27.84 27.46 -30.68
N GLY A 419 -28.19 28.71 -30.41
CA GLY A 419 -29.54 29.08 -30.07
C GLY A 419 -30.53 28.83 -31.20
N GLU A 420 -31.77 28.63 -30.79
CA GLU A 420 -32.88 29.49 -31.23
C GLU A 420 -33.58 30.06 -29.98
#